data_AF-A0AAV1WMN7-F1
#
_entry.id   AF-A0AAV1WMN7-F1
#
_cell.length_a   1.000
_cell.length_b   1.000
_cell.length_c   1.000
_cell.angle_alpha   90.00
_cell.angle_beta   90.00
_cell.angle_gamma   90.00
#
_symmetry.space_group_name_H-M   'P 1'
#
loop_
_entity.id
_entity.type
_entity.pdbx_description
1 polymer ?
#
loop_
_entity_poly.entity_id
_entity_poly.type
_entity_poly.pdbx_seq_one_letter_code
_entity_poly.pdbx_strand_id
1 'polypeptide(L)' 'MDAAARMIEKAITANPTYAEAYNNLGVLYRDTGEITQAIDAYEQCLNIDPDSRNAGQVL' A
#
# COMPACT_ATOMS: atom_id res chain seq x y z
N MET A 1 3.81 -15.00 6.94
CA MET A 1 3.73 -13.56 7.22
C MET A 1 5.14 -12.97 7.18
N ASP A 2 5.50 -12.44 6.01
CA ASP A 2 6.79 -11.80 5.77
C ASP A 2 7.03 -10.62 6.71
N ALA A 3 8.30 -10.36 7.01
CA ALA A 3 8.69 -9.24 7.87
C ALA A 3 8.19 -7.88 7.32
N ALA A 4 8.08 -7.75 5.99
CA ALA A 4 7.56 -6.58 5.31
C ALA A 4 6.11 -6.26 5.71
N ALA A 5 5.21 -7.26 5.68
CA ALA A 5 3.80 -7.09 6.06
C ALA A 5 3.66 -6.50 7.46
N ARG A 6 4.40 -7.05 8.43
CA ARG A 6 4.37 -6.61 9.83
C ARG A 6 4.90 -5.20 10.03
N MET A 7 5.89 -4.77 9.24
CA MET A 7 6.40 -3.41 9.30
C MET A 7 5.39 -2.41 8.69
N ILE A 8 4.76 -2.79 7.58
CA ILE A 8 3.73 -1.99 6.92
C ILE A 8 2.50 -1.82 7.81
N GLU A 9 1.99 -2.90 8.43
CA GLU A 9 0.88 -2.84 9.37
C GLU A 9 1.16 -1.91 10.55
N LYS A 10 2.38 -1.97 11.11
CA LYS A 10 2.80 -1.06 12.19
C LYS A 10 2.86 0.39 11.72
N ALA A 11 3.34 0.64 10.51
CA ALA A 11 3.40 1.98 9.94
C ALA A 11 1.99 2.56 9.73
N ILE A 12 1.06 1.75 9.20
CA ILE A 12 -0.36 2.13 9.05
C ILE A 12 -1.01 2.36 10.42
N THR A 13 -0.73 1.50 11.40
CA THR A 13 -1.29 1.65 12.76
C THR A 13 -0.77 2.92 13.44
N ALA A 14 0.51 3.24 13.27
CA ALA A 14 1.12 4.43 13.85
C ALA A 14 0.69 5.71 13.13
N ASN A 15 0.51 5.64 11.81
CA ASN A 15 0.06 6.74 10.96
C ASN A 15 -0.88 6.24 9.85
N PRO A 16 -2.21 6.29 10.07
CA PRO A 16 -3.19 5.86 9.08
C PRO A 16 -3.23 6.73 7.82
N THR A 17 -2.58 7.90 7.81
CA THR A 17 -2.48 8.77 6.64
C THR A 17 -1.08 8.69 6.00
N TYR A 18 -0.35 7.60 6.21
CA TYR A 18 0.96 7.39 5.58
C TYR A 18 0.81 6.70 4.22
N ALA A 19 0.63 7.49 3.16
CA ALA A 19 0.35 7.00 1.81
C ALA A 19 1.36 5.94 1.33
N GLU A 20 2.65 6.15 1.57
CA GLU A 20 3.71 5.23 1.14
C GLU A 20 3.61 3.84 1.78
N ALA A 21 3.09 3.73 3.01
CA ALA A 21 2.83 2.43 3.63
C ALA A 21 1.75 1.65 2.88
N TYR A 22 0.69 2.32 2.42
CA TYR A 22 -0.35 1.70 1.59
C TYR A 22 0.18 1.33 0.20
N ASN A 23 1.06 2.14 -0.39
CA ASN A 23 1.76 1.77 -1.63
C ASN A 23 2.59 0.48 -1.45
N ASN A 24 3.37 0.40 -0.36
CA ASN A 24 4.18 -0.78 -0.07
C ASN A 24 3.32 -2.02 0.23
N LEU A 25 2.14 -1.82 0.82
CA LEU A 25 1.15 -2.87 1.00
C LEU A 25 0.63 -3.39 -0.35
N GLY A 26 0.34 -2.48 -1.28
CA GLY A 26 -0.08 -2.81 -2.64
C GLY A 26 0.99 -3.60 -3.40
N VAL A 27 2.26 -3.22 -3.24
CA VAL A 27 3.40 -3.96 -3.84
C VAL A 27 3.48 -5.36 -3.28
N LEU A 28 3.38 -5.51 -1.96
CA LEU A 28 3.42 -6.80 -1.31
C LEU A 28 2.30 -7.72 -1.82
N TYR A 29 1.06 -7.23 -1.86
CA TYR A 29 -0.09 -7.99 -2.35
C TYR A 29 0.01 -8.34 -3.84
N ARG A 30 0.58 -7.44 -4.65
CA ARG A 30 0.82 -7.73 -6.07
C ARG A 30 1.83 -8.88 -6.22
N ASP A 31 2.92 -8.84 -5.46
CA ASP A 31 4.00 -9.81 -5.55
C ASP A 31 3.57 -11.20 -5.01
N THR A 32 2.58 -11.26 -4.12
CA THR A 32 1.94 -12.51 -3.65
C THR A 32 0.77 -12.98 -4.53
N GLY A 33 0.38 -12.21 -5.55
CA GLY A 33 -0.72 -12.53 -6.46
C GLY A 33 -2.11 -12.16 -5.94
N GLU A 34 -2.20 -11.46 -4.81
CA GLU A 34 -3.42 -10.96 -4.19
C GLU A 34 -3.88 -9.65 -4.85
N ILE A 35 -4.15 -9.70 -6.16
CA ILE A 35 -4.36 -8.52 -7.01
C ILE A 35 -5.46 -7.58 -6.51
N THR A 36 -6.59 -8.11 -6.04
CA THR A 36 -7.68 -7.29 -5.50
C THR A 36 -7.24 -6.47 -4.29
N GLN A 37 -6.51 -7.09 -3.36
CA GLN A 37 -6.00 -6.40 -2.17
C GLN A 37 -4.91 -5.39 -2.54
N ALA A 38 -4.16 -5.66 -3.61
CA ALA A 38 -3.18 -4.71 -4.13
C ALA A 38 -3.88 -3.43 -4.63
N ILE A 39 -4.95 -3.58 -5.41
CA ILE A 39 -5.74 -2.44 -5.92
C ILE A 39 -6.29 -1.62 -4.76
N ASP A 40 -6.95 -2.27 -3.78
CA ASP A 40 -7.50 -1.57 -2.61
C ASP A 40 -6.42 -0.76 -1.88
N ALA A 41 -5.22 -1.33 -1.72
CA ALA A 41 -4.11 -0.64 -1.07
C ALA A 41 -3.58 0.55 -1.88
N TYR A 42 -3.47 0.43 -3.21
CA TYR A 42 -3.09 1.56 -4.05
C TYR A 42 -4.16 2.66 -4.07
N GLU A 43 -5.44 2.30 -4.06
CA GLU A 43 -6.53 3.27 -3.94
C GLU A 43 -6.47 4.04 -2.62
N GLN A 44 -6.20 3.36 -1.49
CA GLN A 44 -5.99 4.05 -0.21
C GLN A 44 -4.78 5.00 -0.27
N CYS A 45 -3.69 4.60 -0.92
CA CYS A 45 -2.55 5.50 -1.12
C CYS A 45 -2.95 6.77 -1.88
N LEU A 46 -3.67 6.64 -3.01
CA LEU A 46 -4.11 7.78 -3.82
C LEU A 46 -5.18 8.63 -3.14
N ASN A 47 -6.01 8.05 -2.28
CA ASN A 47 -6.97 8.81 -1.46
C ASN A 47 -6.28 9.70 -0.43
N ILE A 48 -5.13 9.26 0.10
CA ILE A 48 -4.35 10.01 1.10
C ILE A 48 -3.45 11.05 0.41
N ASP A 49 -2.74 10.63 -0.64
CA ASP A 49 -1.86 11.47 -1.44
C ASP A 49 -2.13 11.23 -2.92
N PRO A 50 -3.03 12.03 -3.53
CA PRO A 50 -3.36 11.93 -4.95
C PRO A 50 -2.17 12.17 -5.89
N ASP A 51 -1.14 12.88 -5.43
CA ASP A 51 0.07 13.18 -6.20
C ASP A 51 1.16 12.11 -6.03
N SER A 52 0.88 11.05 -5.26
CA SER A 52 1.79 9.93 -5.06
C SER A 52 2.07 9.22 -6.38
N ARG A 53 3.21 9.58 -6.99
CA ARG A 53 3.68 9.02 -8.29
C ARG A 53 3.86 7.51 -8.27
N ASN A 54 3.94 6.91 -7.09
CA ASN A 54 4.19 5.48 -6.91
C ASN A 54 2.89 4.64 -7.08
N ALA A 55 1.73 5.15 -6.67
CA ALA A 55 0.47 4.42 -6.76
C ALA A 55 -0.20 4.54 -8.15
N GLY A 56 0.06 5.64 -8.88
CA GLY A 56 -0.49 5.87 -10.21
C GLY A 56 0.11 5.01 -11.33
N GLN A 57 1.15 4.21 -11.04
CA GLN A 57 1.81 3.35 -12.04
C GLN A 57 1.14 1.98 -12.23
N VAL A 58 0.04 1.72 -11.51
CA VAL A 58 -0.61 0.40 -11.42
C VAL A 58 -1.94 0.32 -12.21
N LEU A 59 -2.32 1.39 -12.91
CA LEU A 59 -3.42 1.38 -13.90
C LEU A 59 -2.84 1.37 -15.32
#